data_AF-A0A2T4UGF7-F1
#
_entry.id   AF-A0A2T4UGF7-F1
#
_cell.length_a   1.000
_cell.length_b   1.000
_cell.length_c   1.000
_cell.angle_alpha   90.00
_cell.angle_beta   90.00
_cell.angle_gamma   90.00
#
_symmetry.space_group_name_H-M   'P 1'
#
loop_
_entity.id
_entity.type
_entity.pdbx_description
1 polymer ?
#
loop_
_entity_poly.entity_id
_entity_poly.type
_entity_poly.pdbx_seq_one_letter_code
_entity_poly.pdbx_strand_id
1 'polypeptide(L)' 'MAGTTDQIKGKAKQAAGDLTGDEELRQEGKADELTGKVKEAAEDVKDAVSGALDSVKDKLKK' A
#
# COMPACT_ATOMS: atom_id res chain seq x y z
N MET A 1 -4.84 19.08 -7.58
CA MET A 1 -5.57 18.36 -8.65
C MET A 1 -4.74 17.18 -9.20
N ALA A 2 -4.08 16.39 -8.33
CA ALA A 2 -3.33 15.19 -8.74
C ALA A 2 -4.19 13.91 -8.62
N GLY A 3 -5.01 13.80 -7.57
CA GLY A 3 -5.80 12.59 -7.30
C GLY A 3 -6.82 12.20 -8.38
N THR A 4 -7.44 13.16 -9.07
CA THR A 4 -8.45 12.85 -10.09
C THR A 4 -7.84 12.22 -11.34
N THR A 5 -6.66 12.68 -11.75
CA THR A 5 -5.94 12.17 -12.93
C THR A 5 -5.43 10.74 -12.70
N ASP A 6 -4.93 10.45 -11.49
CA ASP A 6 -4.48 9.11 -11.11
C ASP A 6 -5.65 8.13 -10.99
N GLN A 7 -6.80 8.56 -10.45
CA GLN A 7 -7.99 7.70 -10.41
C GLN A 7 -8.55 7.38 -11.81
N ILE A 8 -8.53 8.34 -12.74
CA ILE A 8 -8.96 8.12 -14.12
C ILE A 8 -8.00 7.17 -14.82
N LYS A 9 -6.68 7.37 -14.67
CA LYS A 9 -5.67 6.48 -15.24
C LYS A 9 -5.77 5.05 -14.69
N GLY A 10 -6.04 4.89 -13.40
CA GLY A 10 -6.26 3.59 -12.76
C GLY A 10 -7.48 2.87 -13.31
N LYS A 11 -8.64 3.56 -13.40
CA LYS A 11 -9.85 2.99 -13.99
C LYS A 11 -9.67 2.64 -15.46
N ALA A 12 -8.96 3.47 -16.23
CA ALA A 12 -8.68 3.21 -17.63
C ALA A 12 -7.78 1.98 -17.82
N LYS A 13 -6.74 1.81 -16.99
CA LYS A 13 -5.90 0.59 -17.01
C LYS A 13 -6.68 -0.67 -16.62
N GLN A 14 -7.57 -0.58 -15.62
CA GLN A 14 -8.42 -1.70 -15.24
C GLN A 14 -9.38 -2.09 -16.38
N ALA A 15 -10.05 -1.11 -16.98
CA ALA A 15 -10.94 -1.34 -18.10
C ALA A 15 -10.20 -1.89 -19.32
N ALA A 16 -9.00 -1.36 -19.61
CA ALA A 16 -8.16 -1.85 -20.70
C ALA A 16 -7.69 -3.30 -20.45
N GLY A 17 -7.25 -3.64 -19.24
CA GLY A 17 -6.84 -5.00 -18.88
C GLY A 17 -8.00 -6.01 -18.87
N ASP A 18 -9.20 -5.60 -18.44
CA ASP A 18 -10.42 -6.43 -18.56
C ASP A 18 -10.83 -6.63 -20.04
N LEU A 19 -10.59 -5.64 -20.91
CA LEU A 19 -10.93 -5.69 -22.33
C LEU A 19 -9.91 -6.44 -23.20
N THR A 20 -8.60 -6.32 -22.93
CA THR A 20 -7.57 -7.05 -23.69
C THR A 20 -7.37 -8.49 -23.22
N GLY A 21 -7.92 -8.86 -22.05
CA GLY A 21 -7.77 -10.21 -21.51
C GLY A 21 -6.35 -10.49 -20.99
N ASP A 22 -5.56 -9.45 -20.71
CA ASP A 22 -4.25 -9.56 -20.10
C ASP A 22 -4.39 -9.86 -18.61
N GLU A 23 -4.53 -11.16 -18.33
CA GLU A 23 -4.59 -11.69 -16.97
C GLU A 23 -3.34 -11.30 -16.16
N GLU A 24 -2.19 -11.07 -16.81
CA GLU A 24 -0.96 -10.51 -16.22
C GLU A 24 -1.17 -9.09 -15.66
N LEU A 25 -1.74 -8.15 -16.43
CA LEU A 25 -1.97 -6.77 -15.98
C LEU A 25 -2.97 -6.69 -14.82
N ARG A 26 -3.96 -7.60 -14.80
CA ARG A 26 -4.94 -7.71 -13.71
C ARG A 26 -4.34 -8.36 -12.47
N GLN A 27 -3.47 -9.36 -12.64
CA GLN A 27 -2.78 -10.04 -11.55
C GLN A 27 -1.71 -9.16 -10.92
N GLU A 28 -0.90 -8.44 -11.70
CA GLU A 28 0.07 -7.47 -11.19
C GLU A 28 -0.65 -6.40 -10.36
N GLY A 29 -1.73 -5.80 -10.86
CA GLY A 29 -2.48 -4.78 -10.12
C GLY A 29 -3.08 -5.30 -8.80
N LYS A 30 -3.56 -6.54 -8.76
CA LYS A 30 -4.06 -7.16 -7.52
C LYS A 30 -2.93 -7.51 -6.56
N ALA A 31 -1.80 -8.01 -7.06
CA ALA A 31 -0.64 -8.36 -6.26
C ALA A 31 -0.01 -7.10 -5.62
N ASP A 32 0.07 -6.00 -6.37
CA ASP A 32 0.55 -4.71 -5.86
C ASP A 32 -0.41 -4.13 -4.81
N GLU A 33 -1.73 -4.20 -5.02
CA GLU A 33 -2.70 -3.72 -4.03
C GLU A 33 -2.67 -4.57 -2.74
N LEU A 34 -2.52 -5.89 -2.87
CA LEU A 34 -2.44 -6.80 -1.74
C LEU A 34 -1.12 -6.59 -0.97
N THR A 35 -0.01 -6.49 -1.69
CA THR A 35 1.31 -6.20 -1.12
C THR A 35 1.31 -4.85 -0.42
N GLY A 36 0.71 -3.82 -1.03
CA GLY A 36 0.54 -2.50 -0.44
C GLY A 36 -0.22 -2.55 0.89
N LYS A 37 -1.39 -3.21 0.92
CA LYS A 37 -2.19 -3.38 2.15
C LYS A 37 -1.44 -4.14 3.25
N VAL A 38 -0.70 -5.19 2.88
CA VAL A 38 0.11 -5.96 3.84
C VAL A 38 1.26 -5.13 4.39
N LYS A 39 1.91 -4.34 3.52
CA LYS A 39 3.04 -3.48 3.90
C LYS A 39 2.58 -2.33 4.80
N GLU A 40 1.44 -1.71 4.49
CA GLU A 40 0.83 -0.65 5.30
C GLU A 40 0.45 -1.18 6.70
N ALA A 41 -0.22 -2.34 6.77
CA ALA A 41 -0.54 -2.97 8.05
C ALA A 41 0.72 -3.36 8.86
N ALA A 42 1.78 -3.83 8.17
CA ALA A 42 3.04 -4.15 8.81
C ALA A 42 3.78 -2.89 9.30
N GLU A 43 3.73 -1.79 8.55
CA GLU A 43 4.30 -0.51 8.96
C GLU A 43 3.55 0.06 10.17
N ASP A 44 2.21 0.09 10.18
CA ASP A 44 1.41 0.54 11.34
C ASP A 44 1.77 -0.23 12.63
N VAL A 45 1.89 -1.56 12.54
CA VAL A 45 2.29 -2.40 13.66
C VAL A 45 3.73 -2.08 14.09
N LYS A 46 4.65 -1.92 13.14
CA LYS A 46 6.05 -1.63 13.42
C LYS A 46 6.23 -0.24 14.02
N ASP A 47 5.45 0.75 13.60
CA ASP A 47 5.47 2.12 14.11
C ASP A 47 4.94 2.17 15.54
N ALA A 48 3.81 1.50 15.82
CA ALA A 48 3.27 1.39 17.18
C ALA A 48 4.26 0.70 18.15
N VAL A 49 4.91 -0.37 17.69
CA VAL A 49 5.94 -1.08 18.47
C VAL A 49 7.19 -0.23 18.65
N SER A 50 7.64 0.47 17.61
CA SER A 50 8.80 1.35 17.67
C SER A 50 8.54 2.53 18.61
N GLY A 51 7.39 3.19 18.53
CA GLY A 51 7.01 4.28 19.43
C GLY A 51 6.90 3.85 20.90
N ALA A 52 6.39 2.64 21.16
CA ALA A 52 6.36 2.06 22.50
C ALA A 52 7.77 1.73 23.01
N LEU A 53 8.61 1.13 22.17
CA LEU A 53 10.01 0.80 22.50
C LEU A 53 10.85 2.06 22.74
N ASP A 54 10.66 3.12 21.96
CA ASP A 54 11.37 4.38 22.11
C ASP A 54 10.98 5.07 23.42
N SER A 55 9.68 5.08 23.76
CA SER A 55 9.19 5.60 25.05
C SER A 55 9.74 4.82 26.26
N VAL A 56 9.91 3.51 26.13
CA VAL A 56 10.51 2.67 27.18
C VAL A 56 12.01 2.90 27.26
N LYS A 57 12.70 3.01 26.11
CA LYS A 57 14.15 3.28 26.06
C LYS A 57 14.49 4.67 26.60
N ASP A 58 13.69 5.69 26.31
CA ASP A 58 13.87 7.06 26.82
C ASP A 58 13.69 7.11 28.35
N LYS A 59 12.69 6.41 28.89
CA LYS A 59 12.50 6.25 30.35
C LYS A 59 13.59 5.44 31.05
N LEU A 60 14.23 4.49 30.37
CA LEU A 60 15.31 3.67 30.93
C LEU A 60 16.68 4.37 30.87
N LYS A 61 16.85 5.37 30.00
CA LYS A 61 18.12 6.08 29.80
C LYS A 61 18.21 7.38 30.61
N LYS A 62 17.13 7.78 31.29
CA LYS A 62 17.05 8.94 32.20
C LYS A 62 17.10 8.49 33.66
#